data_AF-A0A1I6EI06-F1
#
_entry.id   AF-A0A1I6EI06-F1
#
_cell.length_a   1.000
_cell.length_b   1.000
_cell.length_c   1.000
_cell.angle_alpha   90.00
_cell.angle_beta   90.00
_cell.angle_gamma   90.00
#
_symmetry.space_group_name_H-M   'P 1'
#
loop_
_entity.id
_entity.type
_entity.pdbx_description
1 polymer ?
#
loop_
_entity_poly.entity_id
_entity_poly.type
_entity_poly.pdbx_seq_one_letter_code
_entity_poly.pdbx_strand_id
1 'polypeptide(L)'
;MKHLVAAVFALLIGQAASAATVVVDTNPNINTGYSGTTITNGVQHIDVLANGQSDLRFVAGSYFGGISFALVSGGSYATDGKLYQTSIARFRDAVSLEYFLTGFSVGDLVGEPGATFGSSGKLYDDTFLSEKGPLKAPGSTAYIGFRIQASSTYGTDDGLYFIGAPEETYYGYIELTRGSVILGDIGLSGISGASVLIPASSSGGTSTVPLPAGMPLLLAGLGGFAALRRKARA
;
A
#
# COMPACT_ATOMS: atom_id res chain seq x y z
N MET A 1 -7.78 -20.61 -69.57
CA MET A 1 -8.95 -20.55 -68.67
C MET A 1 -8.48 -20.91 -67.26
N LYS A 2 -8.70 -20.02 -66.27
CA LYS A 2 -9.18 -20.33 -64.89
C LYS A 2 -8.38 -21.38 -64.08
N HIS A 3 -7.79 -21.18 -62.89
CA HIS A 3 -7.87 -20.15 -61.86
C HIS A 3 -6.62 -20.18 -60.95
N LEU A 4 -6.35 -19.01 -60.40
CA LEU A 4 -5.46 -18.64 -59.30
C LEU A 4 -6.11 -18.96 -57.94
N VAL A 5 -5.50 -19.73 -57.03
CA VAL A 5 -5.80 -19.76 -55.57
C VAL A 5 -4.57 -20.30 -54.83
N ALA A 6 -3.69 -19.43 -54.31
CA ALA A 6 -3.63 -18.94 -52.92
C ALA A 6 -2.91 -19.91 -51.95
N ALA A 7 -1.69 -19.51 -51.59
CA ALA A 7 -0.91 -20.05 -50.48
C ALA A 7 -1.62 -19.77 -49.15
N VAL A 8 -1.80 -20.79 -48.32
CA VAL A 8 -2.16 -20.65 -46.91
C VAL A 8 -0.95 -21.13 -46.11
N PHE A 9 -0.04 -20.19 -45.84
CA PHE A 9 1.00 -20.38 -44.82
C PHE A 9 0.31 -20.14 -43.46
N ALA A 10 -0.10 -21.23 -42.82
CA ALA A 10 -0.63 -21.17 -41.45
C ALA A 10 0.55 -20.88 -40.50
N LEU A 11 0.75 -19.59 -40.18
CA LEU A 11 1.61 -19.17 -39.09
C LEU A 11 0.91 -19.55 -37.78
N LEU A 12 1.24 -20.72 -37.23
CA LEU A 12 0.91 -21.07 -35.84
C LEU A 12 1.66 -20.12 -34.90
N ILE A 13 1.02 -19.00 -34.56
CA ILE A 13 1.41 -18.22 -33.40
C ILE A 13 0.89 -19.00 -32.20
N GLY A 14 1.79 -19.70 -31.51
CA GLY A 14 1.49 -20.32 -30.23
C GLY A 14 1.02 -19.24 -29.25
N GLN A 15 -0.26 -19.22 -28.95
CA GLN A 15 -0.76 -18.60 -27.73
C GLN A 15 -0.21 -19.42 -26.58
N ALA A 16 0.87 -18.96 -25.96
CA ALA A 16 1.18 -19.34 -24.60
C ALA A 16 0.01 -18.82 -23.74
N ALA A 17 -0.95 -19.69 -23.48
CA ALA A 17 -1.90 -19.47 -22.41
C ALA A 17 -1.07 -19.41 -21.12
N SER A 18 -0.74 -18.19 -20.70
CA SER A 18 -0.25 -17.96 -19.35
C SER A 18 -1.41 -18.35 -18.44
N ALA A 19 -1.33 -19.54 -17.86
CA ALA A 19 -2.19 -19.93 -16.78
C ALA A 19 -1.99 -18.85 -15.70
N ALA A 20 -2.99 -17.99 -15.54
CA ALA A 20 -3.07 -17.12 -14.40
C ALA A 20 -3.17 -18.04 -13.19
N THR A 21 -2.04 -18.31 -12.56
CA THR A 21 -2.03 -18.83 -11.20
C THR A 21 -2.68 -17.74 -10.36
N VAL A 22 -3.99 -17.84 -10.18
CA VAL A 22 -4.69 -17.12 -9.12
C VAL A 22 -4.11 -17.70 -7.85
N VAL A 23 -3.06 -17.05 -7.33
CA VAL A 23 -2.59 -17.27 -5.98
C VAL A 23 -3.74 -16.77 -5.12
N VAL A 24 -4.60 -17.71 -4.72
CA VAL A 24 -5.54 -17.48 -3.63
C VAL A 24 -4.65 -17.32 -2.41
N ASP A 25 -4.48 -16.08 -1.95
CA ASP A 25 -3.79 -15.75 -0.71
C ASP A 25 -4.48 -16.53 0.42
N THR A 26 -3.80 -17.55 0.92
CA THR A 26 -4.35 -18.47 1.93
C THR A 26 -4.28 -17.89 3.35
N ASN A 27 -3.90 -16.61 3.52
CA ASN A 27 -3.99 -15.95 4.81
C ASN A 27 -5.33 -15.19 4.90
N PRO A 28 -6.36 -15.72 5.59
CA PRO A 28 -7.68 -15.08 5.70
C PRO A 28 -7.66 -13.73 6.43
N ASN A 29 -6.49 -13.22 6.83
CA ASN A 29 -6.31 -11.99 7.60
C ASN A 29 -5.63 -10.85 6.81
N ILE A 30 -5.48 -10.98 5.49
CA ILE A 30 -4.99 -9.90 4.62
C ILE A 30 -6.20 -9.24 3.96
N ASN A 31 -6.43 -7.96 4.29
CA ASN A 31 -7.46 -7.16 3.67
C ASN A 31 -6.86 -6.35 2.51
N THR A 32 -7.12 -6.78 1.28
CA THR A 32 -6.65 -6.09 0.06
C THR A 32 -7.59 -4.96 -0.38
N GLY A 33 -8.70 -4.71 0.34
CA GLY A 33 -9.76 -3.79 -0.06
C GLY A 33 -9.34 -2.33 -0.22
N TYR A 34 -8.18 -1.95 0.32
CA TYR A 34 -7.61 -0.61 0.22
C TYR A 34 -6.47 -0.47 -0.79
N SER A 35 -6.06 -1.56 -1.44
CA SER A 35 -4.92 -1.57 -2.36
C SER A 35 -5.16 -0.63 -3.56
N GLY A 36 -4.22 0.28 -3.79
CA GLY A 36 -4.29 1.33 -4.82
C GLY A 36 -4.99 2.62 -4.39
N THR A 37 -5.52 2.70 -3.17
CA THR A 37 -6.19 3.92 -2.68
C THR A 37 -5.17 5.05 -2.53
N THR A 38 -5.40 6.16 -3.22
CA THR A 38 -4.48 7.30 -3.25
C THR A 38 -4.98 8.45 -2.37
N ILE A 39 -4.11 8.95 -1.50
CA ILE A 39 -4.38 10.09 -0.61
C ILE A 39 -3.57 11.30 -1.10
N THR A 40 -4.23 12.19 -1.85
CA THR A 40 -3.62 13.34 -2.53
C THR A 40 -3.57 14.60 -1.66
N ASN A 41 -4.62 14.91 -0.90
CA ASN A 41 -4.67 16.00 0.08
C ASN A 41 -5.90 15.84 0.98
N GLY A 42 -5.73 16.13 2.27
CA GLY A 42 -6.81 16.08 3.26
C GLY A 42 -6.70 14.89 4.20
N VAL A 43 -7.86 14.42 4.67
CA VAL A 43 -7.97 13.40 5.71
C VAL A 43 -8.68 12.19 5.12
N GLN A 44 -8.06 11.02 5.25
CA GLN A 44 -8.67 9.74 4.92
C GLN A 44 -8.80 8.88 6.18
N HIS A 45 -9.99 8.31 6.36
CA HIS A 45 -10.29 7.35 7.42
C HIS A 45 -10.24 5.94 6.84
N ILE A 46 -9.55 5.04 7.54
CA ILE A 46 -9.41 3.63 7.18
C ILE A 46 -10.00 2.78 8.31
N ASP A 47 -10.88 1.86 7.92
CA ASP A 47 -11.57 0.88 8.77
C ASP A 47 -10.94 -0.49 8.47
N VAL A 48 -9.87 -0.80 9.19
CA VAL A 48 -9.10 -2.02 8.98
C VAL A 48 -9.89 -3.24 9.43
N LEU A 49 -10.71 -3.09 10.47
CA LEU A 49 -11.55 -4.16 11.02
C LEU A 49 -12.87 -4.38 10.24
N ALA A 50 -13.18 -3.51 9.28
CA ALA A 50 -14.43 -3.51 8.52
C ALA A 50 -15.68 -3.53 9.42
N ASN A 51 -15.64 -2.81 10.55
CA ASN A 51 -16.71 -2.77 11.54
C ASN A 51 -17.53 -1.47 11.50
N GLY A 52 -17.29 -0.61 10.50
CA GLY A 52 -17.93 0.68 10.33
C GLY A 52 -17.31 1.81 11.16
N GLN A 53 -16.22 1.55 11.89
CA GLN A 53 -15.48 2.56 12.67
C GLN A 53 -14.08 2.78 12.08
N SER A 54 -13.57 4.00 12.18
CA SER A 54 -12.23 4.31 11.67
C SER A 54 -11.16 3.90 12.68
N ASP A 55 -10.28 2.98 12.29
CA ASP A 55 -9.14 2.55 13.10
C ASP A 55 -7.91 3.43 12.88
N LEU A 56 -7.68 3.87 11.64
CA LEU A 56 -6.54 4.69 11.23
C LEU A 56 -7.02 5.93 10.51
N ARG A 57 -6.29 7.03 10.73
CA ARG A 57 -6.47 8.30 10.04
C ARG A 57 -5.18 8.70 9.36
N PHE A 58 -5.24 8.87 8.05
CA PHE A 58 -4.16 9.43 7.25
C PHE A 58 -4.44 10.91 6.99
N VAL A 59 -3.42 11.73 7.14
CA VAL A 59 -3.49 13.14 6.79
C VAL A 59 -2.33 13.47 5.88
N ALA A 60 -2.63 13.93 4.66
CA ALA A 60 -1.64 14.41 3.72
C ALA A 60 -1.92 15.88 3.41
N GLY A 61 -0.88 16.68 3.29
CA GLY A 61 -1.01 18.09 3.02
C GLY A 61 0.25 18.69 2.41
N SER A 62 0.10 19.91 1.90
CA SER A 62 1.20 20.75 1.45
C SER A 62 1.21 22.06 2.24
N TYR A 63 2.39 22.47 2.70
CA TYR A 63 2.63 23.82 3.19
C TYR A 63 2.79 24.80 2.03
N PHE A 64 2.73 26.10 2.34
CA PHE A 64 3.16 27.14 1.41
C PHE A 64 4.62 26.91 0.98
N GLY A 65 4.90 27.07 -0.32
CA GLY A 65 6.24 26.87 -0.88
C GLY A 65 6.55 25.46 -1.41
N GLY A 66 5.54 24.59 -1.54
CA GLY A 66 5.69 23.27 -2.19
C GLY A 66 6.21 22.15 -1.29
N ILE A 67 6.41 22.42 0.01
CA ILE A 67 6.77 21.41 1.01
C ILE A 67 5.54 20.53 1.26
N SER A 68 5.71 19.21 1.19
CA SER A 68 4.65 18.25 1.46
C SER A 68 4.90 17.51 2.77
N PHE A 69 3.83 17.09 3.43
CA PHE A 69 3.90 16.22 4.60
C PHE A 69 2.80 15.17 4.53
N ALA A 70 3.06 14.05 5.18
CA ALA A 70 2.02 13.09 5.51
C ALA A 70 2.24 12.51 6.90
N LEU A 71 1.15 12.31 7.62
CA LEU A 71 1.14 11.69 8.95
C LEU A 71 0.04 10.63 9.01
N VAL A 72 0.25 9.69 9.92
CA VAL A 72 -0.74 8.68 10.27
C VAL A 72 -0.98 8.79 11.77
N SER A 73 -2.25 8.69 12.16
CA SER A 73 -2.67 8.62 13.55
C SER A 73 -3.65 7.49 13.78
N GLY A 74 -3.57 6.83 14.93
CA GLY A 74 -4.56 5.86 15.36
C GLY A 74 -5.84 6.53 15.84
N GLY A 75 -6.95 5.80 15.74
CA GLY A 75 -8.25 6.15 16.30
C GLY A 75 -8.51 5.45 17.64
N SER A 76 -9.53 5.94 18.34
CA SER A 76 -10.14 5.25 19.48
C SER A 76 -11.65 5.32 19.37
N TYR A 77 -12.33 4.22 19.63
CA TYR A 77 -13.80 4.16 19.65
C TYR A 77 -14.28 3.08 20.61
N ALA A 78 -15.48 3.27 21.15
CA ALA A 78 -16.15 2.28 21.98
C ALA A 78 -17.29 1.62 21.20
N THR A 79 -17.32 0.29 21.16
CA THR A 79 -18.41 -0.50 20.60
C THR A 79 -18.52 -1.82 21.35
N ASP A 80 -19.73 -2.36 21.47
CA ASP A 80 -19.99 -3.67 22.08
C ASP A 80 -19.42 -3.83 23.50
N GLY A 81 -19.43 -2.74 24.28
CA GLY A 81 -18.88 -2.72 25.64
C GLY A 81 -17.35 -2.80 25.73
N LYS A 82 -16.64 -2.64 24.61
CA LYS A 82 -15.18 -2.57 24.56
C LYS A 82 -14.71 -1.23 24.01
N LEU A 83 -13.63 -0.70 24.56
CA LEU A 83 -12.84 0.37 23.95
C LEU A 83 -11.78 -0.24 23.04
N TYR A 84 -11.73 0.20 21.79
CA TYR A 84 -10.66 -0.09 20.85
C TYR A 84 -9.75 1.12 20.74
N GLN A 85 -8.45 0.91 20.80
CA GLN A 85 -7.44 1.94 20.61
C GLN A 85 -6.38 1.46 19.64
N THR A 86 -6.22 2.20 18.55
CA THR A 86 -5.17 1.95 17.57
C THR A 86 -3.96 2.82 17.87
N SER A 87 -2.77 2.23 17.79
CA SER A 87 -1.49 2.91 17.92
C SER A 87 -0.57 2.47 16.78
N ILE A 88 0.41 3.30 16.44
CA ILE A 88 1.27 3.12 15.27
C ILE A 88 2.71 2.99 15.72
N ALA A 89 3.44 2.06 15.09
CA ALA A 89 4.86 1.88 15.29
C ALA A 89 5.61 3.14 14.86
N ARG A 90 6.37 3.71 15.80
CA ARG A 90 7.08 4.97 15.62
C ARG A 90 8.40 4.98 16.36
N PHE A 91 9.28 5.88 15.94
CA PHE A 91 10.48 6.24 16.67
C PHE A 91 10.54 7.76 16.85
N ARG A 92 11.28 8.20 17.87
CA ARG A 92 11.56 9.62 18.08
C ARG A 92 12.91 9.95 17.45
N ASP A 93 12.93 10.87 16.49
CA ASP A 93 14.20 11.35 15.92
C ASP A 93 14.97 12.11 17.00
N ALA A 94 16.23 11.76 17.20
CA ALA A 94 17.05 12.32 18.28
C ALA A 94 17.39 13.80 18.06
N VAL A 95 17.32 14.29 16.82
CA VAL A 95 17.69 15.66 16.44
C VAL A 95 16.46 16.56 16.44
N SER A 96 15.41 16.19 15.72
CA SER A 96 14.19 17.02 15.63
C SER A 96 13.25 16.84 16.83
N LEU A 97 13.44 15.79 17.62
CA LEU A 97 12.56 15.39 18.72
C LEU A 97 11.12 15.02 18.29
N GLU A 98 10.90 14.94 16.98
CA GLU A 98 9.61 14.58 16.38
C GLU A 98 9.44 13.06 16.28
N TYR A 99 8.18 12.63 16.15
CA TYR A 99 7.85 11.23 15.94
C TYR A 99 7.68 10.91 14.46
N PHE A 100 8.50 10.00 13.97
CA PHE A 100 8.40 9.41 12.64
C PHE A 100 7.93 7.97 12.74
N LEU A 101 7.28 7.48 11.70
CA LEU A 101 6.85 6.09 11.67
C LEU A 101 8.04 5.15 11.48
N THR A 102 7.99 3.99 12.12
CA THR A 102 8.97 2.93 11.88
C THR A 102 8.61 2.26 10.55
N GLY A 103 9.53 2.32 9.58
CA GLY A 103 9.42 1.59 8.33
C GLY A 103 9.92 0.16 8.50
N PHE A 104 9.08 -0.79 8.16
CA PHE A 104 9.41 -2.20 8.09
C PHE A 104 9.59 -2.64 6.63
N SER A 105 10.26 -3.77 6.47
CA SER A 105 10.50 -4.44 5.20
C SER A 105 9.77 -5.78 5.14
N VAL A 106 9.70 -6.35 3.95
CA VAL A 106 9.34 -7.76 3.73
C VAL A 106 10.18 -8.66 4.65
N GLY A 107 9.51 -9.59 5.32
CA GLY A 107 10.14 -10.55 6.25
C GLY A 107 10.30 -10.04 7.68
N ASP A 108 10.06 -8.76 7.94
CA ASP A 108 10.05 -8.23 9.30
C ASP A 108 8.80 -8.68 10.07
N LEU A 109 8.94 -8.79 11.39
CA LEU A 109 7.83 -9.02 12.32
C LEU A 109 7.38 -7.69 12.92
N VAL A 110 6.09 -7.39 12.82
CA VAL A 110 5.46 -6.29 13.56
C VAL A 110 4.85 -6.83 14.84
N GLY A 111 5.38 -6.40 15.98
CA GLY A 111 4.94 -6.78 17.31
C GLY A 111 5.92 -6.30 18.38
N GLU A 112 5.65 -6.63 19.64
CA GLU A 112 6.59 -6.36 20.74
C GLU A 112 7.63 -7.50 20.83
N PRO A 113 8.89 -7.20 21.19
CA PRO A 113 9.46 -5.89 21.53
C PRO A 113 9.97 -5.10 20.31
N GLY A 114 9.58 -5.50 19.09
CA GLY A 114 10.15 -5.00 17.84
C GLY A 114 9.87 -3.52 17.51
N ALA A 115 8.93 -2.85 18.19
CA ALA A 115 8.62 -1.45 17.95
C ALA A 115 8.00 -0.73 19.13
N THR A 116 8.21 0.60 19.20
CA THR A 116 7.47 1.47 20.12
C THR A 116 6.18 1.93 19.45
N PHE A 117 5.03 1.74 20.09
CA PHE A 117 3.74 2.17 19.57
C PHE A 117 3.26 3.46 20.22
N GLY A 118 2.66 4.36 19.44
CA GLY A 118 1.94 5.51 20.00
C GLY A 118 0.93 6.12 19.04
N SER A 119 0.33 7.24 19.44
CA SER A 119 -0.88 7.77 18.80
C SER A 119 -0.69 8.25 17.35
N SER A 120 0.49 8.73 16.99
CA SER A 120 0.76 9.28 15.65
C SER A 120 2.24 9.34 15.32
N GLY A 121 2.53 9.51 14.03
CA GLY A 121 3.85 9.91 13.54
C GLY A 121 3.84 10.29 12.06
N LYS A 122 4.93 10.92 11.61
CA LYS A 122 5.11 11.37 10.23
C LYS A 122 5.63 10.24 9.33
N LEU A 123 5.06 10.11 8.14
CA LEU A 123 5.53 9.23 7.07
C LEU A 123 6.77 9.78 6.37
N TYR A 124 6.71 11.08 6.12
CA TYR A 124 7.81 11.87 5.61
C TYR A 124 7.59 13.33 5.97
N ASP A 125 8.68 14.06 6.00
CA ASP A 125 8.70 15.50 6.17
C ASP A 125 9.75 16.07 5.21
N ASP A 126 9.30 16.91 4.27
CA ASP A 126 10.16 17.56 3.27
C ASP A 126 10.64 18.95 3.72
N THR A 127 10.57 19.24 5.02
CA THR A 127 11.10 20.51 5.55
C THR A 127 12.59 20.67 5.22
N PHE A 128 12.98 21.92 5.00
CA PHE A 128 14.23 22.39 4.38
C PHE A 128 15.57 21.83 4.92
N LEU A 129 15.57 21.08 6.03
CA LEU A 129 16.79 20.70 6.74
C LEU A 129 17.09 19.19 6.74
N SER A 130 16.14 18.31 6.43
CA SER A 130 16.43 16.89 6.21
C SER A 130 15.19 16.10 5.75
N GLU A 131 15.33 15.31 4.69
CA GLU A 131 14.35 14.28 4.35
C GLU A 131 14.36 13.18 5.43
N LYS A 132 13.26 13.06 6.16
CA LYS A 132 13.10 12.09 7.26
C LYS A 132 11.89 11.19 7.03
N GLY A 133 11.86 10.09 7.77
CA GLY A 133 10.77 9.11 7.73
C GLY A 133 10.98 7.96 6.75
N PRO A 134 10.13 6.93 6.82
CA PRO A 134 10.24 5.72 6.01
C PRO A 134 9.96 5.96 4.53
N LEU A 135 9.21 7.01 4.21
CA LEU A 135 8.83 7.38 2.86
C LEU A 135 9.56 8.64 2.38
N LYS A 136 10.84 8.81 2.72
CA LYS A 136 11.58 10.05 2.48
C LYS A 136 11.85 10.40 1.02
N ALA A 137 11.75 9.44 0.10
CA ALA A 137 11.95 9.67 -1.33
C ALA A 137 10.66 9.42 -2.13
N PRO A 138 10.31 10.24 -3.13
CA PRO A 138 9.23 9.91 -4.07
C PRO A 138 9.46 8.53 -4.72
N GLY A 139 8.40 7.74 -4.80
CA GLY A 139 8.41 6.35 -5.29
C GLY A 139 8.86 5.31 -4.27
N SER A 140 9.33 5.71 -3.07
CA SER A 140 9.68 4.75 -2.02
C SER A 140 8.45 4.04 -1.47
N THR A 141 8.62 2.77 -1.10
CA THR A 141 7.62 1.94 -0.44
C THR A 141 8.14 1.52 0.93
N ALA A 142 7.26 1.50 1.93
CA ALA A 142 7.55 0.97 3.25
C ALA A 142 6.30 0.34 3.85
N TYR A 143 6.48 -0.61 4.76
CA TYR A 143 5.41 -1.14 5.59
C TYR A 143 5.37 -0.37 6.90
N ILE A 144 4.19 0.06 7.34
CA ILE A 144 3.98 0.73 8.62
C ILE A 144 3.24 -0.22 9.55
N GLY A 145 3.83 -0.49 10.71
CA GLY A 145 3.21 -1.30 11.75
C GLY A 145 2.17 -0.53 12.56
N PHE A 146 1.09 -1.20 12.93
CA PHE A 146 0.11 -0.70 13.89
C PHE A 146 -0.31 -1.78 14.89
N ARG A 147 -0.95 -1.36 15.97
CA ARG A 147 -1.46 -2.21 17.04
C ARG A 147 -2.85 -1.74 17.41
N ILE A 148 -3.79 -2.66 17.54
CA ILE A 148 -5.14 -2.43 18.05
C ILE A 148 -5.23 -3.09 19.42
N GLN A 149 -5.63 -2.32 20.43
CA GLN A 149 -5.82 -2.80 21.78
C GLN A 149 -7.31 -2.71 22.12
N ALA A 150 -7.84 -3.75 22.79
CA ALA A 150 -9.23 -3.75 23.22
C ALA A 150 -9.35 -4.08 24.72
N SER A 151 -10.28 -3.41 25.41
CA SER A 151 -10.59 -3.67 26.83
C SER A 151 -12.04 -3.37 27.14
N SER A 152 -12.65 -4.17 28.03
CA SER A 152 -13.99 -3.89 28.56
C SER A 152 -13.99 -2.81 29.66
N THR A 153 -12.82 -2.45 30.18
CA THR A 153 -12.69 -1.49 31.28
C THR A 153 -12.14 -0.15 30.76
N TYR A 154 -13.01 0.85 30.59
CA TYR A 154 -12.63 2.18 30.11
C TYR A 154 -13.42 3.31 30.78
N GLY A 155 -12.81 4.50 30.88
CA GLY A 155 -13.43 5.71 31.43
C GLY A 155 -14.10 6.57 30.35
N THR A 156 -15.08 7.41 30.74
CA THR A 156 -15.84 8.26 29.77
C THR A 156 -16.10 9.71 30.18
N ASP A 157 -15.69 10.20 31.35
CA ASP A 157 -16.05 11.57 31.77
C ASP A 157 -15.18 12.67 31.11
N ASP A 158 -13.93 12.36 30.75
CA ASP A 158 -12.97 13.31 30.13
C ASP A 158 -12.34 12.78 28.82
N GLY A 159 -12.87 11.66 28.28
CA GLY A 159 -12.35 10.99 27.09
C GLY A 159 -12.27 9.47 27.24
N LEU A 160 -11.86 8.79 26.18
CA LEU A 160 -11.73 7.33 26.13
C LEU A 160 -10.30 6.88 26.47
N TYR A 161 -10.15 6.17 27.59
CA TYR A 161 -8.88 5.59 28.01
C TYR A 161 -9.11 4.26 28.74
N PHE A 162 -8.12 3.37 28.67
CA PHE A 162 -8.14 2.11 29.42
C PHE A 162 -8.00 2.37 30.92
N ILE A 163 -8.84 1.72 31.71
CA ILE A 163 -8.67 1.61 33.15
C ILE A 163 -8.10 0.21 33.40
N GLY A 164 -6.79 0.12 33.60
CA GLY A 164 -6.07 -1.15 33.69
C GLY A 164 -5.38 -1.54 32.38
N ALA A 165 -5.06 -2.83 32.24
CA ALA A 165 -4.40 -3.35 31.05
C ALA A 165 -5.43 -3.72 29.96
N PRO A 166 -5.05 -3.59 28.68
CA PRO A 166 -5.86 -4.11 27.59
C PRO A 166 -5.99 -5.63 27.70
N GLU A 167 -7.16 -6.15 27.35
CA GLU A 167 -7.47 -7.59 27.37
C GLU A 167 -6.96 -8.27 26.10
N GLU A 168 -7.06 -7.56 24.97
CA GLU A 168 -6.67 -8.06 23.67
C GLU A 168 -5.71 -7.08 22.99
N THR A 169 -4.77 -7.61 22.22
CA THR A 169 -3.79 -6.82 21.47
C THR A 169 -3.52 -7.48 20.13
N TYR A 170 -3.83 -6.80 19.05
CA TYR A 170 -3.64 -7.29 17.68
C TYR A 170 -2.62 -6.42 16.96
N TYR A 171 -1.68 -7.02 16.26
CA TYR A 171 -0.67 -6.32 15.47
C TYR A 171 -0.99 -6.42 13.98
N GLY A 172 -0.71 -5.36 13.25
CA GLY A 172 -0.94 -5.30 11.81
C GLY A 172 0.11 -4.46 11.09
N TYR A 173 0.08 -4.51 9.77
CA TYR A 173 0.90 -3.67 8.91
C TYR A 173 0.07 -3.11 7.76
N ILE A 174 0.51 -1.98 7.21
CA ILE A 174 0.00 -1.41 5.96
C ILE A 174 1.17 -1.07 5.03
N GLU A 175 1.14 -1.56 3.80
CA GLU A 175 2.07 -1.13 2.76
C GLU A 175 1.69 0.28 2.28
N LEU A 176 2.69 1.15 2.15
CA LEU A 176 2.50 2.51 1.66
C LEU A 176 3.56 2.86 0.62
N THR A 177 3.14 3.52 -0.46
CA THR A 177 4.05 4.09 -1.46
C THR A 177 3.93 5.61 -1.53
N ARG A 178 5.06 6.30 -1.61
CA ARG A 178 5.08 7.76 -1.79
C ARG A 178 4.90 8.17 -3.23
N GLY A 179 3.76 8.78 -3.53
CA GLY A 179 3.59 9.73 -4.64
C GLY A 179 2.59 10.78 -4.17
N SER A 180 1.34 10.34 -4.11
CA SER A 180 0.30 10.77 -3.17
C SER A 180 0.05 9.53 -2.32
N VAL A 181 0.13 9.56 -0.97
CA VAL A 181 0.24 8.33 -0.15
C VAL A 181 -0.70 7.23 -0.64
N ILE A 182 -0.12 6.19 -1.26
CA ILE A 182 -0.86 5.09 -1.88
C ILE A 182 -0.88 3.94 -0.89
N LEU A 183 -2.07 3.48 -0.53
CA LEU A 183 -2.24 2.32 0.33
C LEU A 183 -2.09 1.04 -0.52
N GLY A 184 -1.28 0.09 -0.05
CA GLY A 184 -1.15 -1.26 -0.60
C GLY A 184 -1.85 -2.28 0.30
N ASP A 185 -1.20 -3.42 0.50
CA ASP A 185 -1.74 -4.52 1.29
C ASP A 185 -1.79 -4.20 2.79
N ILE A 186 -2.87 -4.65 3.45
CA ILE A 186 -3.05 -4.56 4.89
C ILE A 186 -3.10 -5.96 5.48
N GLY A 187 -2.21 -6.26 6.42
CA GLY A 187 -2.23 -7.51 7.19
C GLY A 187 -2.57 -7.24 8.64
N LEU A 188 -3.37 -8.13 9.25
CA LEU A 188 -3.69 -8.10 10.67
C LEU A 188 -3.50 -9.49 11.29
N SER A 189 -2.97 -9.56 12.50
CA SER A 189 -2.94 -10.79 13.26
C SER A 189 -4.34 -11.15 13.77
N GLY A 190 -4.79 -12.38 13.52
CA GLY A 190 -6.04 -12.91 14.09
C GLY A 190 -5.89 -13.42 15.53
N ILE A 191 -4.69 -13.41 16.11
CA ILE A 191 -4.39 -13.95 17.43
C ILE A 191 -3.87 -12.85 18.34
N SER A 192 -4.53 -12.65 19.49
CA SER A 192 -4.11 -11.66 20.49
C SER A 192 -2.69 -11.95 20.99
N GLY A 193 -1.85 -10.92 21.01
CA GLY A 193 -0.46 -10.97 21.44
C GLY A 193 0.52 -11.49 20.39
N ALA A 194 0.06 -12.07 19.27
CA ALA A 194 0.93 -12.61 18.24
C ALA A 194 1.40 -11.52 17.27
N SER A 195 2.72 -11.41 17.10
CA SER A 195 3.33 -10.58 16.05
C SER A 195 2.87 -11.02 14.66
N VAL A 196 2.78 -10.07 13.73
CA VAL A 196 2.45 -10.34 12.33
C VAL A 196 3.71 -10.33 11.48
N LEU A 197 3.91 -11.37 10.68
CA LEU A 197 4.98 -11.40 9.67
C LEU A 197 4.52 -10.61 8.45
N ILE A 198 5.33 -9.65 8.01
CA ILE A 198 5.14 -9.03 6.71
C ILE A 198 5.53 -10.09 5.67
N PRO A 199 4.57 -10.62 4.90
CA PRO A 199 4.89 -11.64 3.93
C PRO A 199 5.88 -11.05 2.94
N ALA A 200 6.75 -11.90 2.38
CA ALA A 200 7.27 -11.60 1.07
C ALA A 200 6.06 -11.46 0.17
N SER A 201 5.73 -10.22 -0.18
CA SER A 201 4.64 -9.95 -1.09
C SER A 201 4.86 -10.85 -2.28
N SER A 202 3.86 -11.69 -2.58
CA SER A 202 3.64 -12.15 -3.94
C SER A 202 3.35 -10.89 -4.70
N SER A 203 4.38 -10.10 -5.02
CA SER A 203 4.23 -8.96 -5.91
C SER A 203 3.36 -9.49 -7.04
N GLY A 204 2.23 -8.84 -7.30
CA GLY A 204 1.70 -8.83 -8.64
C GLY A 204 2.89 -8.41 -9.48
N GLY A 205 3.66 -9.41 -9.95
CA GLY A 205 4.95 -9.20 -10.57
C GLY A 205 4.63 -8.24 -11.68
N THR A 206 5.29 -7.07 -11.64
CA THR A 206 5.00 -5.91 -12.49
C THR A 206 4.14 -6.37 -13.63
N SER A 207 2.80 -6.18 -13.54
CA SER A 207 1.93 -6.64 -14.61
C SER A 207 2.61 -6.13 -15.84
N THR A 208 3.14 -7.05 -16.65
CA THR A 208 3.92 -6.66 -17.80
C THR A 208 2.84 -6.10 -18.67
N VAL A 209 2.59 -4.79 -18.52
CA VAL A 209 1.73 -4.03 -19.40
C VAL A 209 2.29 -4.44 -20.73
N PRO A 210 1.55 -5.23 -21.53
CA PRO A 210 2.09 -5.73 -22.77
C PRO A 210 2.55 -4.47 -23.47
N LEU A 211 3.87 -4.35 -23.74
CA LEU A 211 4.40 -3.14 -24.35
C LEU A 211 3.42 -2.80 -25.46
N PRO A 212 2.83 -1.58 -25.48
CA PRO A 212 1.75 -1.29 -26.38
C PRO A 212 2.18 -1.79 -27.75
N ALA A 213 1.38 -2.65 -28.36
CA ALA A 213 1.70 -3.30 -29.64
C ALA A 213 2.00 -2.27 -30.76
N GLY A 214 1.95 -0.98 -30.44
CA GLY A 214 2.43 0.17 -31.18
C GLY A 214 3.86 0.05 -31.70
N MET A 215 4.84 -0.60 -31.05
CA MET A 215 6.18 -0.75 -31.67
C MET A 215 6.16 -1.67 -32.90
N PRO A 216 5.59 -2.90 -32.81
CA PRO A 216 5.30 -3.71 -33.98
C PRO A 216 4.39 -3.03 -35.01
N LEU A 217 3.34 -2.31 -34.58
CA LEU A 217 2.42 -1.58 -35.47
C LEU A 217 3.10 -0.42 -36.20
N LEU A 218 3.99 0.32 -35.52
CA LEU A 218 4.74 1.44 -36.09
C LEU A 218 5.74 0.94 -37.13
N LEU A 219 6.42 -0.17 -36.86
CA LEU A 219 7.33 -0.83 -37.81
C LEU A 219 6.56 -1.39 -39.02
N ALA A 220 5.40 -2.02 -38.80
CA ALA A 220 4.53 -2.48 -39.88
C ALA A 220 3.99 -1.30 -40.72
N GLY A 221 3.62 -0.20 -40.08
CA GLY A 221 3.17 1.03 -40.74
C GLY A 221 4.27 1.69 -41.58
N LEU A 222 5.49 1.82 -41.03
CA LEU A 222 6.66 2.36 -41.74
C LEU A 222 7.07 1.47 -42.92
N GLY A 223 7.02 0.14 -42.76
CA GLY A 223 7.27 -0.81 -43.83
C GLY A 223 6.25 -0.69 -44.98
N GLY A 224 4.97 -0.53 -44.64
CA GLY A 224 3.89 -0.31 -45.61
C GLY A 224 4.06 0.99 -46.41
N PHE A 225 4.42 2.08 -45.74
CA PHE A 225 4.69 3.37 -46.40
C PHE A 225 5.90 3.33 -47.33
N ALA A 226 6.97 2.64 -46.95
CA ALA A 226 8.15 2.47 -47.82
C ALA A 226 7.83 1.65 -49.09
N ALA A 227 6.98 0.62 -48.97
CA ALA A 227 6.54 -0.18 -50.10
C ALA A 227 5.65 0.60 -51.08
N LEU A 228 4.73 1.42 -50.57
CA LEU A 228 3.89 2.31 -51.39
C LEU A 228 4.70 3.33 -52.19
N ARG A 229 5.76 3.89 -51.58
CA ARG A 229 6.65 4.85 -52.27
C ARG A 229 7.43 4.24 -53.43
N ARG A 230 7.82 2.95 -53.33
CA ARG A 230 8.48 2.24 -54.46
C ARG A 230 7.52 2.00 -55.62
N LYS A 231 6.25 1.67 -55.34
CA LYS A 231 5.25 1.43 -56.39
C LYS A 231 4.84 2.70 -57.13
N ALA A 232 4.90 3.87 -56.49
CA ALA A 232 4.59 5.16 -57.14
C ALA A 232 5.72 5.69 -58.04
N ARG A 233 6.92 5.08 -58.00
CA ARG A 233 8.10 5.48 -58.81
C ARG A 233 8.44 4.49 -59.92
N ALA A 234 7.77 3.34 -59.97
CA ALA A 234 7.84 2.36 -61.04
C ALA A 234 6.64 2.54 -61.96
#